data_AF-A0A7L1RNE1-F1
#
_entry.id   AF-A0A7L1RNE1-F1
#
_cell.length_a   1.000
_cell.length_b   1.000
_cell.length_c   1.000
_cell.angle_alpha   90.00
_cell.angle_beta   90.00
_cell.angle_gamma   90.00
#
_symmetry.space_group_name_H-M   'P 1'
#
loop_
_entity.id
_entity.type
_entity.pdbx_description
1 polymer ?
#
loop_
_entity_poly.entity_id
_entity_poly.type
_entity_poly.pdbx_seq_one_letter_code
_entity_poly.pdbx_strand_id
1 'polypeptide(L)'
;LNKRQALTLFGNDISPIVLEVEFQTKDRLRFRVYDPNKQRFEVPLKINGPGVTAEEANYEVEFSDDSTHFTIKRKSTGTVLWDSPLVDLFFSNQFLQITTTVPSTSVYGFGEHEHPTFKHNMDFVTYGMFSRDQAPTSFANLYGVHPFYMCVEPDSNAHGVLLLNSNAQDVTLSPNPSLTFRTIGGILDFYLFMGPTPENVVQQYTEAIGRPHMPAYWSLGFQLSRWGYGSLDVLRETVDRMKHYDIPYDVQHYDIDYMERRLDFTYDKVNFAGLPEFMKEMKKNGKHNVVILDPFITKDEEPGTYRPYELGQEMGVWINNSDGVTPAVGQAWPPGDSVFPDYTNPRTVEWWTQLCLEFKDVLDYDGIWIDMNEPSNFMRGQYPGCADNEINNPPYTPS
;
A
#
# COMPACT_ATOMS: atom_id res chain seq x y z
N LEU A 1 -25.55 5.86 16.22
CA LEU A 1 -25.58 7.33 16.02
C LEU A 1 -26.55 7.66 14.88
N ASN A 2 -27.38 8.68 15.05
CA ASN A 2 -28.28 9.16 13.99
C ASN A 2 -27.70 10.43 13.38
N LYS A 3 -27.87 10.61 12.06
CA LYS A 3 -27.51 11.85 11.39
C LYS A 3 -28.27 13.02 12.02
N ARG A 4 -27.55 14.07 12.42
CA ARG A 4 -28.14 15.28 13.03
C ARG A 4 -28.28 16.44 12.04
N GLN A 5 -27.46 16.48 11.00
CA GLN A 5 -27.50 17.53 9.98
C GLN A 5 -28.53 17.22 8.88
N ALA A 6 -29.36 18.20 8.52
CA ALA A 6 -30.35 18.05 7.45
C ALA A 6 -29.72 18.12 6.05
N LEU A 7 -28.66 18.92 5.89
CA LEU A 7 -27.96 19.09 4.62
C LEU A 7 -27.06 17.88 4.33
N THR A 8 -26.96 17.54 3.05
CA THR A 8 -26.02 16.55 2.53
C THR A 8 -24.89 17.27 1.82
N LEU A 9 -23.65 16.82 2.02
CA LEU A 9 -22.49 17.38 1.31
C LEU A 9 -22.33 16.74 -0.08
N PHE A 10 -22.35 15.41 -0.13
CA PHE A 10 -22.05 14.62 -1.33
C PHE A 10 -23.14 13.60 -1.70
N GLY A 11 -24.34 13.72 -1.11
CA GLY A 11 -25.46 12.81 -1.34
C GLY A 11 -25.32 11.47 -0.61
N ASN A 12 -26.36 10.64 -0.69
CA ASN A 12 -26.35 9.25 -0.19
C ASN A 12 -25.87 9.08 1.27
N ASP A 13 -26.29 9.98 2.16
CA ASP A 13 -25.97 9.89 3.59
C ASP A 13 -26.57 8.62 4.20
N ILE A 14 -25.82 8.00 5.11
CA ILE A 14 -26.21 6.77 5.77
C ILE A 14 -26.59 7.10 7.22
N SER A 15 -27.79 6.69 7.62
CA SER A 15 -28.28 6.80 8.99
C SER A 15 -29.38 5.76 9.25
N PRO A 16 -29.39 5.08 10.41
CA PRO A 16 -28.40 5.16 11.48
C PRO A 16 -27.05 4.53 11.08
N ILE A 17 -25.98 4.93 11.79
CA ILE A 17 -24.66 4.28 11.76
C ILE A 17 -24.32 3.73 13.15
N VAL A 18 -23.43 2.75 13.23
CA VAL A 18 -22.90 2.22 14.50
C VAL A 18 -21.47 2.71 14.67
N LEU A 19 -21.15 3.20 15.87
CA LEU A 19 -19.78 3.35 16.34
C LEU A 19 -19.57 2.26 17.39
N GLU A 20 -18.70 1.30 17.08
CA GLU A 20 -18.35 0.18 17.94
C GLU A 20 -16.92 0.33 18.43
N VAL A 21 -16.67 -0.01 19.69
CA VAL A 21 -15.35 0.04 20.31
C VAL A 21 -15.00 -1.33 20.86
N GLU A 22 -13.87 -1.88 20.42
CA GLU A 22 -13.31 -3.14 20.88
C GLU A 22 -12.05 -2.87 21.70
N PHE A 23 -12.08 -3.30 22.96
CA PHE A 23 -10.93 -3.23 23.86
C PHE A 23 -10.03 -4.45 23.62
N GLN A 24 -9.15 -4.36 22.62
CA GLN A 24 -8.38 -5.51 22.17
C GLN A 24 -7.30 -5.91 23.18
N THR A 25 -6.36 -5.03 23.53
CA THR A 25 -5.32 -5.36 24.53
C THR A 25 -5.22 -4.23 25.56
N LYS A 26 -4.32 -4.36 26.54
CA LYS A 26 -4.07 -3.26 27.49
C LYS A 26 -3.61 -1.96 26.81
N ASP A 27 -2.98 -2.06 25.64
CA ASP A 27 -2.35 -0.95 24.93
C ASP A 27 -2.90 -0.74 23.51
N ARG A 28 -3.81 -1.61 23.04
CA ARG A 28 -4.42 -1.52 21.71
C ARG A 28 -5.95 -1.50 21.79
N LEU A 29 -6.54 -0.48 21.21
CA LEU A 29 -7.98 -0.32 21.03
C LEU A 29 -8.32 -0.31 19.54
N ARG A 30 -9.48 -0.85 19.17
CA ARG A 30 -10.07 -0.65 17.86
C ARG A 30 -11.41 0.06 18.02
N PHE A 31 -11.71 1.01 17.15
CA PHE A 31 -13.07 1.51 17.00
C PHE A 31 -13.43 1.62 15.53
N ARG A 32 -14.68 1.30 15.20
CA ARG A 32 -15.15 1.38 13.82
C ARG A 32 -16.50 2.07 13.72
N VAL A 33 -16.68 2.82 12.64
CA VAL A 33 -17.95 3.43 12.25
C VAL A 33 -18.43 2.78 10.97
N TYR A 34 -19.62 2.18 10.99
CA TYR A 34 -20.15 1.39 9.87
C TYR A 34 -21.68 1.47 9.76
N ASP A 35 -22.19 1.03 8.60
CA ASP A 35 -23.63 0.88 8.34
C ASP A 35 -24.11 -0.48 8.90
N PRO A 36 -25.01 -0.49 9.90
CA PRO A 36 -25.53 -1.75 10.45
C PRO A 36 -26.52 -2.47 9.52
N ASN A 37 -27.06 -1.79 8.51
CA ASN A 37 -28.12 -2.30 7.65
C ASN A 37 -27.59 -2.84 6.32
N LYS A 38 -26.38 -2.42 5.92
CA LYS A 38 -25.77 -2.83 4.65
C LYS A 38 -24.28 -3.08 4.84
N GLN A 39 -23.84 -4.27 4.43
CA GLN A 39 -22.41 -4.57 4.39
C GLN A 39 -21.71 -3.63 3.40
N ARG A 40 -20.63 -3.00 3.87
CA ARG A 40 -19.76 -2.14 3.06
C ARG A 40 -18.41 -2.83 2.88
N PHE A 41 -17.62 -2.34 1.94
CA PHE A 41 -16.27 -2.83 1.74
C PHE A 41 -15.45 -2.63 3.03
N GLU A 42 -14.83 -3.70 3.50
CA GLU A 42 -13.86 -3.71 4.60
C GLU A 42 -12.57 -4.30 4.02
N VAL A 43 -11.42 -3.73 4.39
CA VAL A 43 -10.12 -4.25 3.93
C VAL A 43 -9.98 -5.70 4.43
N PRO A 44 -9.66 -6.68 3.56
CA PRO A 44 -9.62 -8.10 3.93
C PRO A 44 -8.37 -8.48 4.75
N LEU A 45 -7.90 -7.59 5.64
CA LEU A 45 -6.81 -7.81 6.59
C LEU A 45 -7.39 -8.18 7.95
N LYS A 46 -7.05 -9.37 8.46
CA LYS A 46 -7.50 -9.82 9.78
C LYS A 46 -6.51 -9.44 10.86
N ILE A 47 -6.83 -8.41 11.64
CA ILE A 47 -6.10 -8.05 12.85
C ILE A 47 -6.80 -8.70 14.05
N ASN A 48 -6.27 -9.83 14.52
CA ASN A 48 -6.89 -10.56 15.62
C ASN A 48 -6.71 -9.80 16.94
N GLY A 49 -7.82 -9.53 17.62
CA GLY A 49 -7.81 -9.25 19.06
C GLY A 49 -7.55 -10.54 19.84
N PRO A 50 -7.12 -10.48 21.12
CA PRO A 50 -6.86 -11.66 21.95
C PRO A 50 -8.13 -12.45 22.36
N GLY A 51 -9.31 -12.12 21.80
CA GLY A 51 -10.56 -12.83 22.04
C GLY A 51 -11.19 -12.60 23.43
N VAL A 52 -10.50 -11.90 24.32
CA VAL A 52 -10.96 -11.51 25.66
C VAL A 52 -10.76 -10.01 25.81
N THR A 53 -11.77 -9.30 26.31
CA THR A 53 -11.69 -7.87 26.66
C THR A 53 -10.52 -7.65 27.63
N ALA A 54 -9.68 -6.65 27.37
CA ALA A 54 -8.60 -6.31 28.29
C ALA A 54 -9.17 -5.91 29.68
N GLU A 55 -8.95 -6.75 30.70
CA GLU A 55 -9.42 -6.49 32.08
C GLU A 55 -8.79 -5.21 32.68
N GLU A 56 -7.59 -4.83 32.22
CA GLU A 56 -6.83 -3.66 32.68
C GLU A 56 -6.32 -2.82 31.50
N ALA A 57 -7.23 -2.24 30.72
CA ALA A 57 -6.84 -1.29 29.66
C ALA A 57 -6.12 -0.06 30.25
N ASN A 58 -5.01 0.37 29.63
CA ASN A 58 -4.28 1.59 29.99
C ASN A 58 -4.93 2.87 29.44
N TYR A 59 -6.01 2.72 28.67
CA TYR A 59 -6.82 3.78 28.12
C TYR A 59 -8.24 3.74 28.67
N GLU A 60 -8.91 4.88 28.67
CA GLU A 60 -10.33 5.04 28.93
C GLU A 60 -11.04 5.55 27.68
N VAL A 61 -12.31 5.17 27.53
CA VAL A 61 -13.16 5.59 26.41
C VAL A 61 -14.38 6.26 27.01
N GLU A 62 -14.67 7.48 26.55
CA GLU A 62 -15.81 8.25 27.02
C GLU A 62 -16.69 8.67 25.84
N PHE A 63 -17.99 8.62 26.08
CA PHE A 63 -19.00 9.26 25.24
C PHE A 63 -19.67 10.34 26.07
N SER A 64 -19.89 11.52 25.50
CA SER A 64 -20.69 12.53 26.18
C SER A 64 -22.12 12.02 26.41
N ASP A 65 -22.80 12.51 27.45
CA ASP A 65 -24.16 12.08 27.82
C ASP A 65 -25.15 12.22 26.65
N ASP A 66 -24.96 13.24 25.81
CA ASP A 66 -25.76 13.50 24.63
C ASP A 66 -25.24 12.80 23.36
N SER A 67 -24.21 11.95 23.48
CA SER A 67 -23.52 11.25 22.39
C SER A 67 -23.09 12.17 21.24
N THR A 68 -22.61 13.37 21.56
CA THR A 68 -22.03 14.33 20.61
C THR A 68 -20.52 14.29 20.55
N HIS A 69 -19.84 13.71 21.55
CA HIS A 69 -18.39 13.60 21.61
C HIS A 69 -17.96 12.17 21.92
N PHE A 70 -16.85 11.78 21.31
CA PHE A 70 -16.16 10.52 21.52
C PHE A 70 -14.68 10.79 21.82
N THR A 71 -14.24 10.35 23.00
CA THR A 71 -12.90 10.67 23.51
C THR A 71 -12.20 9.40 23.99
N ILE A 72 -10.89 9.30 23.71
CA ILE A 72 -10.01 8.26 24.24
C ILE A 72 -8.89 8.94 25.02
N LYS A 73 -8.68 8.54 26.28
CA LYS A 73 -7.63 9.11 27.14
C LYS A 73 -6.67 8.05 27.66
N ARG A 74 -5.42 8.45 27.89
CA ARG A 74 -4.44 7.68 28.66
C ARG A 74 -4.78 7.75 30.14
N LYS A 75 -5.07 6.61 30.79
CA LYS A 75 -5.48 6.58 32.21
C LYS A 75 -4.43 7.12 33.17
N SER A 76 -3.15 6.84 32.91
CA SER A 76 -2.07 7.18 33.85
C SER A 76 -1.83 8.68 33.99
N THR A 77 -2.15 9.46 32.96
CA THR A 77 -1.82 10.89 32.87
C THR A 77 -3.05 11.77 32.67
N GLY A 78 -4.16 11.19 32.22
CA GLY A 78 -5.34 11.94 31.77
C GLY A 78 -5.17 12.58 30.39
N THR A 79 -4.07 12.32 29.67
CA THR A 79 -3.83 12.88 28.33
C THR A 79 -4.90 12.39 27.36
N VAL A 80 -5.57 13.32 26.68
CA VAL A 80 -6.51 13.02 25.60
C VAL A 80 -5.74 12.64 24.34
N LEU A 81 -5.93 11.41 23.87
CA LEU A 81 -5.23 10.86 22.69
C LEU A 81 -6.06 11.01 21.42
N TRP A 82 -7.39 10.93 21.58
CA TRP A 82 -8.37 11.10 20.52
C TRP A 82 -9.58 11.86 21.08
N ASP A 83 -10.05 12.85 20.36
CA ASP A 83 -11.22 13.66 20.74
C ASP A 83 -11.97 14.13 19.50
N SER A 84 -13.09 13.45 19.22
CA SER A 84 -13.93 13.69 18.06
C SER A 84 -15.28 14.29 18.44
N PRO A 85 -15.58 15.50 17.95
CA PRO A 85 -16.96 15.99 17.88
C PRO A 85 -17.73 15.18 16.82
N LEU A 86 -18.64 14.31 17.27
CA LEU A 86 -19.50 13.49 16.40
C LEU A 86 -20.54 14.30 15.62
N VAL A 87 -20.67 15.60 15.91
CA VAL A 87 -21.45 16.54 15.10
C VAL A 87 -20.82 16.84 13.74
N ASP A 88 -19.50 16.64 13.63
CA ASP A 88 -18.69 16.84 12.41
C ASP A 88 -18.36 15.51 11.71
N LEU A 89 -18.94 14.40 12.19
CA LEU A 89 -18.87 13.10 11.54
C LEU A 89 -19.80 13.08 10.32
N PHE A 90 -19.23 12.93 9.14
CA PHE A 90 -19.97 12.67 7.91
C PHE A 90 -19.83 11.21 7.53
N PHE A 91 -20.95 10.57 7.19
CA PHE A 91 -20.95 9.18 6.77
C PHE A 91 -21.97 8.99 5.65
N SER A 92 -21.48 8.98 4.42
CA SER A 92 -22.26 8.74 3.20
C SER A 92 -21.63 7.62 2.38
N ASN A 93 -22.28 7.23 1.29
CA ASN A 93 -21.79 6.12 0.46
C ASN A 93 -20.37 6.36 -0.11
N GLN A 94 -20.04 7.60 -0.50
CA GLN A 94 -18.75 7.95 -1.12
C GLN A 94 -18.07 9.19 -0.49
N PHE A 95 -18.42 9.49 0.75
CA PHE A 95 -17.71 10.49 1.56
C PHE A 95 -17.89 10.17 3.05
N LEU A 96 -16.80 9.77 3.68
CA LEU A 96 -16.70 9.52 5.11
C LEU A 96 -15.67 10.50 5.67
N GLN A 97 -16.01 11.19 6.75
CA GLN A 97 -15.13 12.15 7.42
C GLN A 97 -15.23 12.02 8.93
N ILE A 98 -14.08 12.03 9.60
CA ILE A 98 -13.98 12.18 11.05
C ILE A 98 -12.78 13.05 11.40
N THR A 99 -12.94 13.90 12.41
CA THR A 99 -11.88 14.79 12.91
C THR A 99 -11.53 14.39 14.34
N THR A 100 -10.24 14.45 14.70
CA THR A 100 -9.77 14.33 16.07
C THR A 100 -8.79 15.45 16.40
N THR A 101 -8.79 15.94 17.64
CA THR A 101 -7.61 16.64 18.17
C THR A 101 -6.54 15.64 18.60
N VAL A 102 -5.28 16.09 18.66
CA VAL A 102 -4.14 15.29 19.16
C VAL A 102 -3.37 16.12 20.21
N PRO A 103 -2.73 15.47 21.20
CA PRO A 103 -2.21 16.17 22.38
C PRO A 103 -0.94 17.00 22.12
N SER A 104 -0.34 16.92 20.94
CA SER A 104 0.86 17.67 20.59
C SER A 104 0.98 17.89 19.08
N THR A 105 1.87 18.79 18.65
CA THR A 105 2.21 18.99 17.24
C THR A 105 3.27 18.01 16.73
N SER A 106 3.79 17.11 17.59
CA SER A 106 4.83 16.15 17.23
C SER A 106 4.21 14.90 16.61
N VAL A 107 3.68 15.07 15.40
CA VAL A 107 3.06 14.03 14.57
C VAL A 107 4.04 13.57 13.50
N TYR A 108 4.08 12.26 13.26
CA TYR A 108 4.94 11.57 12.30
C TYR A 108 4.15 10.50 11.55
N GLY A 109 4.49 10.20 10.31
CA GLY A 109 3.86 9.15 9.53
C GLY A 109 3.15 9.70 8.30
N PHE A 110 2.02 9.07 7.97
CA PHE A 110 1.41 9.00 6.65
C PHE A 110 2.37 8.55 5.55
N GLY A 111 1.82 8.13 4.43
CA GLY A 111 2.61 7.73 3.30
C GLY A 111 1.78 7.14 2.16
N GLU A 112 2.36 6.96 0.99
CA GLU A 112 3.74 7.36 0.65
C GLU A 112 3.80 8.76 0.04
N HIS A 113 4.71 9.60 0.55
CA HIS A 113 4.88 10.99 0.13
C HIS A 113 6.33 11.44 0.30
N GLU A 114 6.75 12.39 -0.52
CA GLU A 114 7.94 13.19 -0.22
C GLU A 114 7.59 14.28 0.81
N HIS A 115 7.74 13.96 2.09
CA HIS A 115 7.54 14.93 3.17
C HIS A 115 8.71 15.94 3.22
N PRO A 116 8.44 17.26 3.35
CA PRO A 116 9.50 18.26 3.52
C PRO A 116 10.36 18.03 4.78
N THR A 117 9.76 17.47 5.83
CA THR A 117 10.40 17.16 7.12
C THR A 117 9.79 15.90 7.71
N PHE A 118 10.54 15.19 8.55
CA PHE A 118 10.04 13.96 9.22
C PHE A 118 8.91 14.26 10.22
N LYS A 119 9.07 15.29 11.05
CA LYS A 119 7.96 15.83 11.86
C LYS A 119 7.04 16.63 10.94
N HIS A 120 5.74 16.40 10.99
CA HIS A 120 4.81 17.16 10.16
C HIS A 120 4.70 18.64 10.56
N ASN A 121 4.49 19.47 9.53
CA ASN A 121 3.90 20.79 9.73
C ASN A 121 2.39 20.61 9.95
N MET A 122 1.86 21.24 11.00
CA MET A 122 0.43 21.19 11.33
C MET A 122 -0.37 22.33 10.67
N ASP A 123 0.25 23.22 9.89
CA ASP A 123 -0.42 24.39 9.33
C ASP A 123 -1.18 24.10 8.03
N PHE A 124 -2.40 23.54 8.18
CA PHE A 124 -3.35 23.26 7.10
C PHE A 124 -2.76 22.44 5.94
N VAL A 125 -1.92 21.48 6.29
CA VAL A 125 -1.28 20.57 5.33
C VAL A 125 -2.20 19.39 5.05
N THR A 126 -2.40 19.05 3.78
CA THR A 126 -3.19 17.87 3.38
C THR A 126 -2.31 16.87 2.64
N TYR A 127 -2.44 15.59 2.99
CA TYR A 127 -1.78 14.47 2.31
C TYR A 127 -2.83 13.54 1.70
N GLY A 128 -2.94 13.55 0.38
CA GLY A 128 -3.77 12.60 -0.38
C GLY A 128 -3.09 11.25 -0.52
N MET A 129 -3.82 10.15 -0.40
CA MET A 129 -3.32 8.78 -0.38
C MET A 129 -4.14 7.93 -1.34
N PHE A 130 -3.48 7.53 -2.42
CA PHE A 130 -3.94 6.55 -3.40
C PHE A 130 -2.71 6.09 -4.18
N SER A 131 -2.50 4.78 -4.33
CA SER A 131 -1.28 4.26 -4.99
C SER A 131 -1.17 4.80 -6.42
N ARG A 132 -0.03 5.38 -6.75
CA ARG A 132 0.19 6.04 -8.04
C ARG A 132 1.66 6.07 -8.45
N ASP A 133 1.91 5.56 -9.65
CA ASP A 133 3.18 5.73 -10.34
C ASP A 133 3.36 7.20 -10.74
N GLN A 134 4.34 7.83 -10.09
CA GLN A 134 4.89 9.12 -10.48
C GLN A 134 6.25 9.34 -9.82
N ALA A 135 7.01 10.31 -10.33
CA ALA A 135 8.23 10.74 -9.66
C ALA A 135 7.92 11.28 -8.25
N PRO A 136 8.77 10.99 -7.24
CA PRO A 136 8.63 11.57 -5.91
C PRO A 136 8.58 13.09 -6.02
N THR A 137 7.44 13.65 -5.61
CA THR A 137 7.16 15.09 -5.65
C THR A 137 6.48 15.45 -4.35
N SER A 138 6.91 16.55 -3.74
CA SER A 138 6.38 17.00 -2.45
C SER A 138 4.84 17.04 -2.42
N PHE A 139 4.26 16.49 -1.35
CA PHE A 139 2.81 16.37 -1.10
C PHE A 139 2.00 15.49 -2.06
N ALA A 140 2.60 14.99 -3.14
CA ALA A 140 1.89 14.14 -4.09
C ALA A 140 1.75 12.71 -3.54
N ASN A 141 0.64 12.04 -3.81
CA ASN A 141 0.41 10.64 -3.48
C ASN A 141 1.33 9.72 -4.31
N LEU A 142 2.13 8.86 -3.69
CA LEU A 142 3.09 8.01 -4.43
C LEU A 142 2.63 6.54 -4.45
N TYR A 143 3.57 5.61 -4.44
CA TYR A 143 3.37 4.19 -4.73
C TYR A 143 2.57 3.49 -3.62
N GLY A 144 2.93 3.72 -2.35
CA GLY A 144 2.29 3.14 -1.18
C GLY A 144 1.11 3.93 -0.59
N VAL A 145 0.27 3.24 0.18
CA VAL A 145 -0.79 3.82 1.01
C VAL A 145 -0.59 3.39 2.45
N HIS A 146 -0.16 4.34 3.30
CA HIS A 146 0.20 4.13 4.70
C HIS A 146 -0.58 5.09 5.62
N PRO A 147 -1.87 4.82 5.88
CA PRO A 147 -2.73 5.66 6.71
C PRO A 147 -2.49 5.47 8.22
N PHE A 148 -1.21 5.46 8.62
CA PHE A 148 -0.75 5.36 10.01
C PHE A 148 0.00 6.62 10.41
N TYR A 149 -0.31 7.17 11.58
CA TYR A 149 0.49 8.21 12.21
C TYR A 149 0.88 7.84 13.63
N MET A 150 1.92 8.48 14.15
CA MET A 150 2.33 8.47 15.54
C MET A 150 2.39 9.91 16.07
N CYS A 151 1.92 10.11 17.29
CA CYS A 151 2.04 11.38 18.01
C CYS A 151 2.82 11.16 19.30
N VAL A 152 3.87 11.97 19.48
CA VAL A 152 4.65 12.01 20.73
C VAL A 152 3.98 13.02 21.65
N GLU A 153 3.48 12.54 22.79
CA GLU A 153 2.73 13.32 23.78
C GLU A 153 3.63 14.31 24.53
N PRO A 154 3.06 15.36 25.18
CA PRO A 154 3.84 16.36 25.91
C PRO A 154 4.75 15.82 27.01
N ASP A 155 4.40 14.66 27.59
CA ASP A 155 5.15 13.98 28.63
C ASP A 155 6.10 12.89 28.09
N SER A 156 6.34 12.87 26.77
CA SER A 156 7.15 11.89 26.04
C SER A 156 6.58 10.47 25.94
N ASN A 157 5.37 10.22 26.45
CA ASN A 157 4.60 9.06 26.01
C ASN A 157 4.29 9.18 24.51
N ALA A 158 3.80 8.10 23.90
CA ALA A 158 3.40 8.14 22.51
C ALA A 158 2.16 7.27 22.28
N HIS A 159 1.41 7.64 21.25
CA HIS A 159 0.40 6.76 20.67
C HIS A 159 0.51 6.82 19.14
N GLY A 160 -0.02 5.80 18.49
CA GLY A 160 -0.20 5.78 17.04
C GLY A 160 -1.60 5.36 16.68
N VAL A 161 -2.03 5.77 15.49
CA VAL A 161 -3.35 5.42 14.97
C VAL A 161 -3.23 4.99 13.52
N LEU A 162 -3.83 3.85 13.20
CA LEU A 162 -4.03 3.35 11.84
C LEU A 162 -5.51 3.54 11.46
N LEU A 163 -5.78 4.10 10.29
CA LEU A 163 -7.07 3.95 9.60
C LEU A 163 -6.98 2.79 8.60
N LEU A 164 -7.61 1.66 8.92
CA LEU A 164 -7.68 0.49 8.04
C LEU A 164 -8.74 0.70 6.94
N ASN A 165 -8.38 1.49 5.93
CA ASN A 165 -9.18 1.77 4.74
C ASN A 165 -8.26 1.85 3.51
N SER A 166 -8.69 1.28 2.38
CA SER A 166 -7.92 1.23 1.13
C SER A 166 -8.59 1.97 -0.05
N ASN A 167 -9.64 2.74 0.20
CA ASN A 167 -10.19 3.65 -0.80
C ASN A 167 -9.29 4.89 -0.90
N ALA A 168 -9.40 5.65 -1.99
CA ALA A 168 -8.74 6.95 -2.08
C ALA A 168 -9.16 7.82 -0.89
N GLN A 169 -8.18 8.42 -0.23
CA GLN A 169 -8.38 9.13 1.02
C GLN A 169 -7.39 10.27 1.17
N ASP A 170 -7.65 11.19 2.09
CA ASP A 170 -6.68 12.19 2.49
C ASP A 170 -6.79 12.48 3.99
N VAL A 171 -5.77 13.15 4.51
CA VAL A 171 -5.75 13.66 5.87
C VAL A 171 -5.27 15.11 5.88
N THR A 172 -6.02 16.00 6.54
CA THR A 172 -5.62 17.39 6.77
C THR A 172 -5.17 17.59 8.22
N LEU A 173 -3.99 18.17 8.40
CA LEU A 173 -3.39 18.56 9.67
C LEU A 173 -3.65 20.05 9.93
N SER A 174 -4.09 20.42 11.14
CA SER A 174 -4.40 21.84 11.49
C SER A 174 -3.66 22.35 12.75
N PRO A 175 -3.40 23.67 12.89
CA PRO A 175 -2.53 24.23 13.96
C PRO A 175 -3.03 24.05 15.39
N ASN A 176 -4.34 24.02 15.61
CA ASN A 176 -4.91 23.55 16.87
C ASN A 176 -4.91 22.02 16.76
N PRO A 177 -3.82 21.36 17.20
CA PRO A 177 -3.31 20.14 16.59
C PRO A 177 -4.44 19.14 16.41
N SER A 178 -4.88 18.99 15.16
CA SER A 178 -6.00 18.14 14.79
C SER A 178 -5.76 17.51 13.44
N LEU A 179 -6.42 16.38 13.24
CA LEU A 179 -6.37 15.55 12.05
C LEU A 179 -7.80 15.33 11.56
N THR A 180 -8.07 15.70 10.31
CA THR A 180 -9.34 15.40 9.63
C THR A 180 -9.08 14.34 8.57
N PHE A 181 -9.64 13.15 8.77
CA PHE A 181 -9.58 12.05 7.82
C PHE A 181 -10.77 12.13 6.87
N ARG A 182 -10.54 11.98 5.56
CA ARG A 182 -11.59 11.88 4.54
C ARG A 182 -11.32 10.70 3.62
N THR A 183 -12.32 9.87 3.36
CA THR A 183 -12.21 8.74 2.42
C THR A 183 -13.46 8.59 1.57
N ILE A 184 -13.29 8.14 0.33
CA ILE A 184 -14.38 8.04 -0.66
C ILE A 184 -15.15 6.71 -0.61
N GLY A 185 -14.91 5.86 0.39
CA GLY A 185 -15.61 4.58 0.48
C GLY A 185 -15.22 3.73 1.68
N GLY A 186 -15.72 2.50 1.68
CA GLY A 186 -15.51 1.54 2.76
C GLY A 186 -16.16 1.96 4.07
N ILE A 187 -15.46 1.71 5.18
CA ILE A 187 -15.83 2.10 6.55
C ILE A 187 -14.71 2.92 7.20
N LEU A 188 -14.98 3.54 8.34
CA LEU A 188 -13.94 4.11 9.20
C LEU A 188 -13.56 3.04 10.23
N ASP A 189 -12.43 2.35 10.05
CA ASP A 189 -11.94 1.32 10.98
C ASP A 189 -10.59 1.73 11.54
N PHE A 190 -10.55 2.18 12.80
CA PHE A 190 -9.38 2.74 13.43
C PHE A 190 -8.80 1.79 14.48
N TYR A 191 -7.47 1.73 14.52
CA TYR A 191 -6.71 1.07 15.59
C TYR A 191 -5.83 2.10 16.26
N LEU A 192 -5.92 2.20 17.59
CA LEU A 192 -5.06 3.04 18.42
C LEU A 192 -4.09 2.14 19.18
N PHE A 193 -2.81 2.49 19.14
CA PHE A 193 -1.69 1.77 19.78
C PHE A 193 -1.00 2.70 20.77
N MET A 194 -0.90 2.30 22.03
CA MET A 194 -0.27 3.12 23.08
C MET A 194 1.13 2.63 23.44
N GLY A 195 2.12 3.51 23.47
CA GLY A 195 3.40 3.24 24.11
C GLY A 195 3.51 3.98 25.44
N PRO A 196 4.51 3.67 26.26
CA PRO A 196 5.25 4.72 26.93
C PRO A 196 6.34 5.32 26.03
N THR A 197 6.74 4.64 24.94
CA THR A 197 7.75 5.15 23.99
C THR A 197 7.29 5.01 22.53
N PRO A 198 7.82 5.84 21.61
CA PRO A 198 7.60 5.70 20.17
C PRO A 198 7.86 4.28 19.63
N GLU A 199 8.92 3.62 20.11
CA GLU A 199 9.26 2.25 19.72
C GLU A 199 8.19 1.24 20.11
N ASN A 200 7.57 1.40 21.29
CA ASN A 200 6.49 0.50 21.70
C ASN A 200 5.23 0.65 20.83
N VAL A 201 4.96 1.86 20.33
CA VAL A 201 3.88 2.10 19.37
C VAL A 201 4.15 1.34 18.07
N VAL A 202 5.36 1.47 17.51
CA VAL A 202 5.75 0.77 16.27
C VAL A 202 5.74 -0.75 16.46
N GLN A 203 6.21 -1.26 17.60
CA GLN A 203 6.15 -2.69 17.93
C GLN A 203 4.72 -3.23 17.94
N GLN A 204 3.77 -2.48 18.52
CA GLN A 204 2.37 -2.90 18.54
C GLN A 204 1.68 -2.77 17.19
N TYR A 205 1.98 -1.71 16.44
CA TYR A 205 1.49 -1.53 15.09
C TYR A 205 1.92 -2.70 14.20
N THR A 206 3.22 -3.02 14.17
CA THR A 206 3.76 -4.15 13.38
C THR A 206 3.32 -5.51 13.92
N GLU A 207 3.08 -5.67 15.22
CA GLU A 207 2.44 -6.88 15.74
C GLU A 207 1.02 -7.06 15.19
N ALA A 208 0.28 -5.97 15.02
CA ALA A 208 -1.10 -6.01 14.53
C ALA A 208 -1.20 -6.24 13.02
N ILE A 209 -0.41 -5.53 12.21
CA ILE A 209 -0.50 -5.60 10.74
C ILE A 209 0.40 -6.68 10.12
N GLY A 210 1.30 -7.27 10.91
CA GLY A 210 2.31 -8.22 10.45
C GLY A 210 3.72 -7.68 10.66
N ARG A 211 4.56 -8.46 11.36
CA ARG A 211 5.95 -8.09 11.60
C ARG A 211 6.72 -8.14 10.27
N PRO A 212 7.74 -7.28 10.09
CA PRO A 212 8.60 -7.35 8.92
C PRO A 212 9.23 -8.75 8.82
N HIS A 213 9.35 -9.26 7.59
CA HIS A 213 10.06 -10.50 7.33
C HIS A 213 11.54 -10.36 7.70
N MET A 214 12.16 -11.45 8.16
CA MET A 214 13.60 -11.49 8.41
C MET A 214 14.34 -11.57 7.07
N PRO A 215 15.05 -10.51 6.63
CA PRO A 215 15.72 -10.54 5.34
C PRO A 215 16.83 -11.59 5.30
N ALA A 216 17.06 -12.17 4.12
CA ALA A 216 18.25 -12.97 3.89
C ALA A 216 19.50 -12.09 4.07
N TYR A 217 20.55 -12.60 4.73
CA TYR A 217 21.70 -11.78 5.12
C TYR A 217 22.36 -11.03 3.95
N TRP A 218 22.41 -11.65 2.77
CA TRP A 218 22.98 -11.06 1.56
C TRP A 218 22.24 -9.81 1.08
N SER A 219 20.94 -9.65 1.40
CA SER A 219 20.16 -8.49 0.97
C SER A 219 20.51 -7.22 1.75
N LEU A 220 21.28 -7.35 2.84
CA LEU A 220 21.84 -6.21 3.59
C LEU A 220 23.13 -5.66 2.93
N GLY A 221 23.73 -6.42 2.01
CA GLY A 221 24.88 -5.98 1.24
C GLY A 221 24.51 -4.91 0.21
N PHE A 222 25.51 -4.19 -0.30
CA PHE A 222 25.29 -3.18 -1.33
C PHE A 222 24.78 -3.82 -2.62
N GLN A 223 23.78 -3.19 -3.25
CA GLN A 223 23.09 -3.70 -4.43
C GLN A 223 23.30 -2.73 -5.58
N LEU A 224 23.77 -3.22 -6.72
CA LEU A 224 23.99 -2.41 -7.92
C LEU A 224 22.87 -2.64 -8.93
N SER A 225 22.32 -1.55 -9.45
CA SER A 225 21.25 -1.55 -10.45
C SER A 225 21.37 -0.36 -11.38
N ARG A 226 20.74 -0.47 -12.54
CA ARG A 226 20.29 0.66 -13.36
C ARG A 226 19.25 0.16 -14.35
N TRP A 227 18.36 1.07 -14.73
CA TRP A 227 17.59 0.93 -15.96
C TRP A 227 18.50 1.15 -17.17
N GLY A 228 18.53 0.18 -18.07
CA GLY A 228 19.20 0.31 -19.37
C GLY A 228 20.73 0.18 -19.28
N TYR A 229 21.21 -1.02 -18.94
CA TYR A 229 22.56 -1.45 -19.34
C TYR A 229 22.63 -1.63 -20.87
N GLY A 230 21.55 -2.13 -21.47
CA GLY A 230 21.35 -2.28 -22.92
C GLY A 230 21.97 -3.56 -23.51
N SER A 231 22.97 -4.15 -22.85
CA SER A 231 23.54 -5.45 -23.22
C SER A 231 24.30 -6.10 -22.07
N LEU A 232 24.54 -7.40 -22.18
CA LEU A 232 25.34 -8.16 -21.23
C LEU A 232 26.81 -7.70 -21.18
N ASP A 233 27.35 -7.18 -22.29
CA ASP A 233 28.74 -6.70 -22.32
C ASP A 233 28.91 -5.44 -21.46
N VAL A 234 27.97 -4.49 -21.55
CA VAL A 234 27.99 -3.28 -20.70
C VAL A 234 27.81 -3.65 -19.22
N LEU A 235 26.96 -4.64 -18.94
CA LEU A 235 26.78 -5.18 -17.59
C LEU A 235 28.06 -5.82 -17.06
N ARG A 236 28.71 -6.70 -17.84
CA ARG A 236 29.99 -7.33 -17.50
C ARG A 236 31.08 -6.31 -17.22
N GLU A 237 31.26 -5.32 -18.10
CA GLU A 237 32.23 -4.25 -17.88
C GLU A 237 31.96 -3.48 -16.58
N THR A 238 30.68 -3.30 -16.23
CA THR A 238 30.30 -2.64 -14.98
C THR A 238 30.70 -3.48 -13.78
N VAL A 239 30.38 -4.78 -13.79
CA VAL A 239 30.78 -5.73 -12.75
C VAL A 239 32.30 -5.82 -12.61
N ASP A 240 33.03 -5.88 -13.73
CA ASP A 240 34.49 -5.93 -13.74
C ASP A 240 35.11 -4.66 -13.14
N ARG A 241 34.52 -3.48 -13.39
CA ARG A 241 34.95 -2.23 -12.73
C ARG A 241 34.71 -2.27 -11.23
N MET A 242 33.56 -2.76 -10.76
CA MET A 242 33.29 -2.90 -9.33
C MET A 242 34.33 -3.79 -8.65
N LYS A 243 34.68 -4.91 -9.30
CA LYS A 243 35.72 -5.83 -8.85
C LYS A 243 37.12 -5.20 -8.90
N HIS A 244 37.45 -4.47 -9.97
CA HIS A 244 38.74 -3.81 -10.14
C HIS A 244 39.02 -2.79 -9.03
N TYR A 245 38.00 -2.03 -8.62
CA TYR A 245 38.10 -1.05 -7.55
C TYR A 245 37.82 -1.61 -6.15
N ASP A 246 37.67 -2.94 -6.02
CA ASP A 246 37.38 -3.63 -4.75
C ASP A 246 36.17 -3.03 -4.01
N ILE A 247 35.11 -2.66 -4.74
CA ILE A 247 33.89 -2.13 -4.15
C ILE A 247 33.05 -3.29 -3.62
N PRO A 248 32.75 -3.35 -2.31
CA PRO A 248 31.88 -4.39 -1.76
C PRO A 248 30.46 -4.23 -2.32
N TYR A 249 29.95 -5.29 -2.96
CA TYR A 249 28.56 -5.38 -3.39
C TYR A 249 28.14 -6.86 -3.44
N ASP A 250 26.91 -7.17 -3.04
CA ASP A 250 26.42 -8.54 -2.90
C ASP A 250 25.39 -8.89 -3.98
N VAL A 251 24.71 -7.89 -4.55
CA VAL A 251 23.55 -8.09 -5.43
C VAL A 251 23.72 -7.32 -6.72
N GLN A 252 23.47 -8.01 -7.84
CA GLN A 252 23.29 -7.38 -9.15
C GLN A 252 21.81 -7.49 -9.55
N HIS A 253 21.22 -6.35 -9.85
CA HIS A 253 19.86 -6.26 -10.39
C HIS A 253 19.87 -6.28 -11.91
N TYR A 254 18.82 -6.86 -12.47
CA TYR A 254 18.57 -6.94 -13.91
C TYR A 254 17.21 -6.29 -14.17
N ASP A 255 17.24 -5.08 -14.74
CA ASP A 255 16.06 -4.30 -15.12
C ASP A 255 15.51 -4.78 -16.49
N ILE A 256 14.39 -4.23 -16.96
CA ILE A 256 13.59 -4.72 -18.10
C ILE A 256 14.34 -4.86 -19.42
N ASP A 257 15.55 -4.29 -19.55
CA ASP A 257 16.41 -4.47 -20.72
C ASP A 257 16.97 -5.89 -20.86
N TYR A 258 17.00 -6.71 -19.78
CA TYR A 258 17.36 -8.13 -19.91
C TYR A 258 16.31 -8.94 -20.67
N MET A 259 15.04 -8.52 -20.62
CA MET A 259 13.89 -9.23 -21.17
C MET A 259 13.85 -9.14 -22.70
N GLU A 260 13.32 -10.16 -23.37
CA GLU A 260 13.01 -10.06 -24.79
C GLU A 260 11.86 -9.06 -24.96
N ARG A 261 12.13 -7.90 -25.57
CA ARG A 261 11.11 -6.85 -25.82
C ARG A 261 10.29 -6.45 -24.57
N ARG A 262 10.88 -6.50 -23.37
CA ARG A 262 10.20 -6.26 -22.07
C ARG A 262 9.04 -7.22 -21.78
N LEU A 263 9.14 -8.46 -22.28
CA LEU A 263 8.23 -9.54 -21.97
C LEU A 263 8.69 -10.25 -20.69
N ASP A 264 7.85 -10.23 -19.66
CA ASP A 264 8.07 -10.98 -18.43
C ASP A 264 8.36 -12.47 -18.72
N PHE A 265 9.20 -13.09 -17.90
CA PHE A 265 9.63 -14.49 -18.04
C PHE A 265 10.40 -14.83 -19.33
N THR A 266 11.01 -13.84 -19.97
CA THR A 266 11.90 -14.03 -21.13
C THR A 266 13.27 -13.39 -20.89
N TYR A 267 14.23 -13.64 -21.77
CA TYR A 267 15.42 -12.80 -21.86
C TYR A 267 15.88 -12.64 -23.30
N ASP A 268 16.45 -11.47 -23.62
CA ASP A 268 16.91 -11.11 -24.96
C ASP A 268 18.11 -12.00 -25.36
N LYS A 269 17.86 -12.90 -26.31
CA LYS A 269 18.86 -13.87 -26.81
C LYS A 269 19.95 -13.23 -27.67
N VAL A 270 19.83 -11.95 -28.02
CA VAL A 270 20.80 -11.19 -28.83
C VAL A 270 21.64 -10.30 -27.92
N ASN A 271 21.03 -9.32 -27.25
CA ASN A 271 21.77 -8.35 -26.42
C ASN A 271 22.24 -8.95 -25.10
N PHE A 272 21.55 -9.99 -24.62
CA PHE A 272 21.88 -10.72 -23.39
C PHE A 272 22.24 -12.19 -23.67
N ALA A 273 22.84 -12.45 -24.85
CA ALA A 273 23.40 -13.74 -25.20
C ALA A 273 24.45 -14.19 -24.15
N GLY A 274 24.20 -15.32 -23.50
CA GLY A 274 25.08 -15.85 -22.43
C GLY A 274 24.73 -15.38 -21.01
N LEU A 275 23.56 -14.77 -20.81
CA LEU A 275 23.07 -14.35 -19.50
C LEU A 275 22.96 -15.52 -18.49
N PRO A 276 22.45 -16.71 -18.83
CA PRO A 276 22.41 -17.85 -17.90
C PRO A 276 23.80 -18.21 -17.36
N GLU A 277 24.83 -18.20 -18.21
CA GLU A 277 26.21 -18.49 -17.84
C GLU A 277 26.79 -17.39 -16.96
N PHE A 278 26.51 -16.13 -17.28
CA PHE A 278 26.94 -14.99 -16.48
C PHE A 278 26.33 -15.00 -15.07
N MET A 279 25.04 -15.29 -14.92
CA MET A 279 24.40 -15.40 -13.60
C MET A 279 25.03 -16.51 -12.74
N LYS A 280 25.39 -17.65 -13.36
CA LYS A 280 26.12 -18.73 -12.68
C LYS A 280 27.52 -18.29 -12.24
N GLU A 281 28.23 -17.51 -13.06
CA GLU A 281 29.52 -16.92 -12.69
C GLU A 281 29.39 -15.95 -11.51
N MET A 282 28.38 -15.08 -11.55
CA MET A 282 28.06 -14.16 -10.45
C MET A 282 27.87 -14.91 -9.12
N LYS A 283 27.07 -15.98 -9.13
CA LYS A 283 26.85 -16.84 -7.95
C LYS A 283 28.12 -17.53 -7.48
N LYS A 284 28.94 -18.04 -8.40
CA LYS A 284 30.25 -18.63 -8.07
C LYS A 284 31.19 -17.63 -7.39
N ASN A 285 31.05 -16.35 -7.72
CA ASN A 285 31.79 -15.24 -7.11
C ASN A 285 31.12 -14.68 -5.83
N GLY A 286 30.13 -15.38 -5.28
CA GLY A 286 29.44 -15.01 -4.04
C GLY A 286 28.43 -13.86 -4.21
N LYS A 287 27.99 -13.56 -5.43
CA LYS A 287 26.96 -12.55 -5.71
C LYS A 287 25.58 -13.20 -5.86
N HIS A 288 24.54 -12.39 -5.70
CA HIS A 288 23.16 -12.78 -5.88
C HIS A 288 22.55 -11.99 -7.05
N ASN A 289 21.70 -12.65 -7.82
CA ASN A 289 21.04 -12.06 -8.98
C ASN A 289 19.58 -11.75 -8.66
N VAL A 290 19.15 -10.50 -8.86
CA VAL A 290 17.75 -10.08 -8.67
C VAL A 290 17.18 -9.61 -9.99
N VAL A 291 16.12 -10.25 -10.46
CA VAL A 291 15.45 -9.87 -11.71
C VAL A 291 14.21 -9.02 -11.41
N ILE A 292 13.96 -7.99 -12.22
CA ILE A 292 12.68 -7.28 -12.18
C ILE A 292 11.59 -8.15 -12.83
N LEU A 293 10.36 -8.08 -12.31
CA LEU A 293 9.17 -8.65 -12.93
C LEU A 293 7.99 -7.69 -12.74
N ASP A 294 7.19 -7.51 -13.79
CA ASP A 294 6.11 -6.52 -13.84
C ASP A 294 4.70 -7.16 -13.81
N PRO A 295 3.68 -6.50 -13.24
CA PRO A 295 2.33 -7.04 -13.08
C PRO A 295 1.45 -6.86 -14.33
N PHE A 296 2.03 -6.90 -15.52
CA PHE A 296 1.31 -6.83 -16.79
C PHE A 296 1.89 -7.79 -17.82
N ILE A 297 0.99 -8.36 -18.62
CA ILE A 297 1.32 -9.39 -19.60
C ILE A 297 0.75 -8.93 -20.93
N THR A 298 1.58 -8.79 -21.97
CA THR A 298 1.05 -8.47 -23.31
C THR A 298 0.11 -9.58 -23.79
N LYS A 299 -0.98 -9.18 -24.46
CA LYS A 299 -1.97 -10.09 -25.03
C LYS A 299 -1.83 -10.28 -26.55
N ASP A 300 -0.91 -9.55 -27.17
CA ASP A 300 -0.83 -9.41 -28.64
C ASP A 300 0.30 -10.23 -29.27
N GLU A 301 0.86 -11.17 -28.53
CA GLU A 301 1.83 -12.12 -29.06
C GLU A 301 1.16 -13.20 -29.92
N GLU A 302 1.91 -13.74 -30.88
CA GLU A 302 1.40 -14.78 -31.76
C GLU A 302 0.99 -16.03 -30.96
N PRO A 303 -0.10 -16.72 -31.32
CA PRO A 303 -0.50 -17.94 -30.64
C PRO A 303 0.63 -18.98 -30.64
N GLY A 304 0.93 -19.52 -29.46
CA GLY A 304 1.98 -20.49 -29.20
C GLY A 304 3.34 -19.89 -28.85
N THR A 305 3.49 -18.57 -28.78
CA THR A 305 4.82 -17.93 -28.56
C THR A 305 5.00 -17.31 -27.19
N TYR A 306 3.94 -17.04 -26.43
CA TYR A 306 4.03 -16.36 -25.14
C TYR A 306 3.24 -17.07 -24.03
N ARG A 307 3.93 -18.04 -23.42
CA ARG A 307 3.43 -18.92 -22.35
C ARG A 307 2.73 -18.19 -21.18
N PRO A 308 3.26 -17.07 -20.64
CA PRO A 308 2.62 -16.37 -19.52
C PRO A 308 1.17 -15.95 -19.81
N TYR A 309 0.93 -15.41 -21.01
CA TYR A 309 -0.41 -15.00 -21.43
C TYR A 309 -1.34 -16.20 -21.65
N GLU A 310 -0.89 -17.23 -22.36
CA GLU A 310 -1.71 -18.40 -22.66
C GLU A 310 -2.16 -19.13 -21.41
N LEU A 311 -1.24 -19.34 -20.46
CA LEU A 311 -1.56 -19.98 -19.20
C LEU A 311 -2.50 -19.12 -18.36
N GLY A 312 -2.29 -17.81 -18.33
CA GLY A 312 -3.16 -16.90 -17.59
C GLY A 312 -4.58 -16.87 -18.16
N GLN A 313 -4.70 -16.94 -19.49
CA GLN A 313 -5.99 -17.06 -20.18
C GLN A 313 -6.69 -18.39 -19.89
N GLU A 314 -5.95 -19.50 -19.86
CA GLU A 314 -6.47 -20.83 -19.49
C GLU A 314 -6.96 -20.87 -18.03
N MET A 315 -6.21 -20.25 -17.12
CA MET A 315 -6.49 -20.27 -15.69
C MET A 315 -7.53 -19.22 -15.26
N GLY A 316 -7.79 -18.21 -16.10
CA GLY A 316 -8.74 -17.12 -15.84
C GLY A 316 -8.25 -16.18 -14.73
N VAL A 317 -7.00 -15.70 -14.86
CA VAL A 317 -6.31 -14.94 -13.79
C VAL A 317 -6.36 -13.42 -13.95
N TRP A 318 -7.00 -12.90 -15.01
CA TRP A 318 -6.99 -11.48 -15.31
C TRP A 318 -7.99 -10.68 -14.48
N ILE A 319 -7.65 -9.43 -14.17
CA ILE A 319 -8.62 -8.41 -13.77
C ILE A 319 -9.59 -8.20 -14.93
N ASN A 320 -10.89 -8.17 -14.64
CA ASN A 320 -11.94 -7.99 -15.65
C ASN A 320 -12.54 -6.57 -15.63
N ASN A 321 -13.13 -6.19 -16.77
CA ASN A 321 -14.03 -5.07 -16.92
C ASN A 321 -15.28 -5.23 -16.01
N SER A 322 -16.09 -4.17 -15.95
CA SER A 322 -17.34 -4.16 -15.16
C SER A 322 -18.40 -5.17 -15.60
N ASP A 323 -18.26 -5.81 -16.77
CA ASP A 323 -19.09 -6.95 -17.19
C ASP A 323 -18.77 -8.24 -16.41
N GLY A 324 -17.66 -8.24 -15.66
CA GLY A 324 -17.20 -9.34 -14.82
C GLY A 324 -16.53 -10.48 -15.58
N VAL A 325 -16.39 -10.40 -16.90
CA VAL A 325 -15.93 -11.53 -17.74
C VAL A 325 -14.87 -11.18 -18.77
N THR A 326 -14.84 -9.94 -19.27
CA THR A 326 -13.88 -9.50 -20.28
C THR A 326 -12.64 -8.96 -19.58
N PRO A 327 -11.42 -9.46 -19.87
CA PRO A 327 -10.20 -8.91 -19.28
C PRO A 327 -10.05 -7.40 -19.52
N ALA A 328 -9.65 -6.67 -18.48
CA ALA A 328 -9.30 -5.27 -18.58
C ALA A 328 -7.98 -5.12 -19.36
N VAL A 329 -7.95 -4.16 -20.28
CA VAL A 329 -6.84 -3.96 -21.20
C VAL A 329 -6.23 -2.57 -20.99
N GLY A 330 -4.91 -2.52 -20.81
CA GLY A 330 -4.11 -1.31 -20.70
C GLY A 330 -2.88 -1.33 -21.59
N GLN A 331 -1.91 -0.46 -21.28
CA GLN A 331 -0.63 -0.35 -21.98
C GLN A 331 0.52 -0.23 -20.96
N ALA A 332 1.65 -0.86 -21.26
CA ALA A 332 2.80 -0.92 -20.37
C ALA A 332 4.11 -1.06 -21.18
N TRP A 333 5.17 -1.59 -20.56
CA TRP A 333 6.48 -1.77 -21.21
C TRP A 333 6.51 -2.68 -22.45
N PRO A 334 5.86 -3.87 -22.44
CA PRO A 334 5.88 -4.74 -23.61
C PRO A 334 5.10 -4.14 -24.78
N PRO A 335 5.39 -4.55 -26.02
CA PRO A 335 4.66 -4.06 -27.19
C PRO A 335 3.20 -4.51 -27.16
N GLY A 336 2.34 -3.66 -27.72
CA GLY A 336 0.91 -3.92 -27.83
C GLY A 336 0.15 -3.62 -26.54
N ASP A 337 -1.03 -4.20 -26.45
CA ASP A 337 -1.92 -4.09 -25.31
C ASP A 337 -1.55 -5.12 -24.24
N SER A 338 -1.77 -4.77 -22.97
CA SER A 338 -1.48 -5.62 -21.83
C SER A 338 -2.72 -5.92 -20.98
N VAL A 339 -2.74 -7.11 -20.39
CA VAL A 339 -3.69 -7.54 -19.35
C VAL A 339 -2.99 -7.57 -17.98
N PHE A 340 -3.77 -7.42 -16.92
CA PHE A 340 -3.28 -7.32 -15.55
C PHE A 340 -3.74 -8.54 -14.74
N PRO A 341 -2.84 -9.30 -14.09
CA PRO A 341 -3.22 -10.40 -13.21
C PRO A 341 -3.95 -9.90 -11.95
N ASP A 342 -5.02 -10.58 -11.56
CA ASP A 342 -5.73 -10.37 -10.30
C ASP A 342 -5.04 -11.17 -9.19
N TYR A 343 -4.09 -10.55 -8.48
CA TYR A 343 -3.39 -11.19 -7.36
C TYR A 343 -4.25 -11.47 -6.13
N THR A 344 -5.52 -11.02 -6.10
CA THR A 344 -6.47 -11.40 -5.04
C THR A 344 -7.11 -12.77 -5.30
N ASN A 345 -7.04 -13.26 -6.54
CA ASN A 345 -7.47 -14.59 -6.92
C ASN A 345 -6.38 -15.64 -6.58
N PRO A 346 -6.70 -16.67 -5.77
CA PRO A 346 -5.75 -17.74 -5.44
C PRO A 346 -5.14 -18.46 -6.66
N ARG A 347 -5.85 -18.54 -7.79
CA ARG A 347 -5.31 -19.16 -9.02
C ARG A 347 -4.19 -18.34 -9.64
N THR A 348 -4.19 -17.02 -9.46
CA THR A 348 -3.11 -16.15 -9.92
C THR A 348 -1.82 -16.45 -9.17
N VAL A 349 -1.90 -16.83 -7.88
CA VAL A 349 -0.73 -17.27 -7.10
C VAL A 349 -0.13 -18.55 -7.69
N GLU A 350 -0.97 -19.51 -8.08
CA GLU A 350 -0.53 -20.76 -8.73
C GLU A 350 0.13 -20.47 -10.09
N TRP A 351 -0.53 -19.67 -10.93
CA TRP A 351 -0.02 -19.20 -12.23
C TRP A 351 1.35 -18.52 -12.10
N TRP A 352 1.45 -17.54 -11.20
CA TRP A 352 2.68 -16.77 -10.97
C TRP A 352 3.82 -17.64 -10.46
N THR A 353 3.54 -18.51 -9.49
CA THR A 353 4.52 -19.42 -8.91
C THR A 353 5.07 -20.37 -9.96
N GLN A 354 4.20 -20.93 -10.81
CA GLN A 354 4.61 -21.82 -11.89
C GLN A 354 5.56 -21.11 -12.87
N LEU A 355 5.19 -19.92 -13.34
CA LEU A 355 6.03 -19.15 -14.27
C LEU A 355 7.37 -18.74 -13.64
N CYS A 356 7.38 -18.35 -12.36
CA CYS A 356 8.62 -18.06 -11.65
C CYS A 356 9.54 -19.29 -11.60
N LEU A 357 9.01 -20.47 -11.26
CA LEU A 357 9.79 -21.71 -11.20
C LEU A 357 10.32 -22.12 -12.58
N GLU A 358 9.48 -22.09 -13.61
CA GLU A 358 9.89 -22.35 -15.00
C GLU A 358 10.99 -21.38 -15.45
N PHE A 359 10.86 -20.09 -15.13
CA PHE A 359 11.86 -19.09 -15.49
C PHE A 359 13.15 -19.23 -14.67
N LYS A 360 13.07 -19.69 -13.42
CA LYS A 360 14.24 -19.98 -12.59
C LYS A 360 15.11 -21.10 -13.17
N ASP A 361 14.48 -22.07 -13.85
CA ASP A 361 15.21 -23.11 -14.58
C ASP A 361 15.96 -22.56 -15.82
N VAL A 362 15.54 -21.40 -16.34
CA VAL A 362 16.19 -20.68 -17.45
C VAL A 362 17.29 -19.73 -16.94
N LEU A 363 16.94 -18.87 -15.98
CA LEU A 363 17.82 -17.91 -15.32
C LEU A 363 17.86 -18.21 -13.83
N ASP A 364 19.02 -18.61 -13.29
CA ASP A 364 19.14 -18.95 -11.88
C ASP A 364 19.26 -17.69 -10.99
N TYR A 365 18.16 -16.95 -10.87
CA TYR A 365 18.03 -15.76 -10.01
C TYR A 365 17.76 -16.12 -8.54
N ASP A 366 18.13 -15.23 -7.64
CA ASP A 366 18.10 -15.40 -6.17
C ASP A 366 17.03 -14.54 -5.48
N GLY A 367 16.52 -13.52 -6.17
CA GLY A 367 15.41 -12.70 -5.71
C GLY A 367 14.65 -12.07 -6.88
N ILE A 368 13.49 -11.50 -6.57
CA ILE A 368 12.61 -10.83 -7.53
C ILE A 368 12.39 -9.41 -7.01
N TRP A 369 12.58 -8.43 -7.89
CA TRP A 369 12.10 -7.07 -7.72
C TRP A 369 10.77 -6.96 -8.46
N ILE A 370 9.67 -6.73 -7.73
CA ILE A 370 8.37 -6.45 -8.35
C ILE A 370 8.21 -4.93 -8.50
N ASP A 371 7.84 -4.47 -9.69
CA ASP A 371 7.71 -3.04 -9.98
C ASP A 371 6.36 -2.71 -10.65
N MET A 372 6.05 -1.42 -10.83
CA MET A 372 4.86 -0.94 -11.55
C MET A 372 3.52 -1.46 -10.99
N ASN A 373 3.47 -1.74 -9.68
CA ASN A 373 2.44 -2.53 -9.03
C ASN A 373 1.45 -1.72 -8.18
N GLU A 374 1.32 -0.43 -8.46
CA GLU A 374 0.26 0.42 -7.92
C GLU A 374 -1.16 -0.09 -8.20
N PRO A 375 -1.51 -0.71 -9.36
CA PRO A 375 -0.75 -0.96 -10.61
C PRO A 375 -0.65 0.24 -11.57
N SER A 376 0.50 0.41 -12.21
CA SER A 376 0.71 1.44 -13.23
C SER A 376 0.11 1.03 -14.59
N ASN A 377 -0.38 2.03 -15.33
CA ASN A 377 -0.89 1.88 -16.68
C ASN A 377 -0.55 3.14 -17.49
N PHE A 378 0.07 2.96 -18.66
CA PHE A 378 0.50 4.07 -19.52
C PHE A 378 -0.66 4.77 -20.23
N MET A 379 -1.86 4.17 -20.18
CA MET A 379 -3.10 4.83 -20.58
C MET A 379 -3.98 5.13 -19.37
N ARG A 380 -4.91 6.08 -19.55
CA ARG A 380 -5.90 6.40 -18.51
C ARG A 380 -7.00 5.34 -18.48
N GLY A 381 -7.06 4.58 -17.39
CA GLY A 381 -8.10 3.59 -17.16
C GLY A 381 -7.87 2.30 -17.95
N GLN A 382 -8.69 2.08 -18.97
CA GLN A 382 -8.64 0.88 -19.82
C GLN A 382 -9.02 1.22 -21.26
N TYR A 383 -8.80 0.31 -22.21
CA TYR A 383 -9.31 0.44 -23.58
C TYR A 383 -10.79 0.05 -23.68
N PRO A 384 -11.66 0.82 -24.38
CA PRO A 384 -11.39 2.09 -25.06
C PRO A 384 -11.49 3.34 -24.17
N GLY A 385 -11.89 3.17 -22.90
CA GLY A 385 -11.94 4.23 -21.89
C GLY A 385 -12.71 3.80 -20.64
N CYS A 386 -12.78 4.69 -19.66
CA CYS A 386 -13.63 4.53 -18.48
C CYS A 386 -15.07 4.99 -18.75
N ALA A 387 -16.06 4.25 -18.25
CA ALA A 387 -17.44 4.68 -18.26
C ALA A 387 -17.65 5.90 -17.35
N ASP A 388 -18.52 6.82 -17.74
CA ASP A 388 -18.90 7.95 -16.89
C ASP A 388 -19.89 7.49 -15.81
N ASN A 389 -19.40 7.28 -14.59
CA ASN A 389 -20.17 6.82 -13.43
C ASN A 389 -19.52 7.28 -12.12
N GLU A 390 -20.22 7.07 -11.00
CA GLU A 390 -19.79 7.54 -9.67
C GLU A 390 -18.52 6.86 -9.14
N ILE A 391 -18.09 5.73 -9.71
CA ILE A 391 -16.83 5.07 -9.32
C ILE A 391 -15.64 5.78 -10.00
N ASN A 392 -15.77 6.04 -11.30
CA ASN A 392 -14.71 6.69 -12.09
C ASN A 392 -14.69 8.21 -11.90
N ASN A 393 -15.82 8.82 -11.58
CA ASN A 393 -16.02 10.24 -11.31
C ASN A 393 -16.75 10.43 -9.97
N PRO A 394 -16.08 10.20 -8.82
CA PRO A 394 -16.71 10.26 -7.51
C PRO A 394 -17.12 11.69 -7.13
N PRO A 395 -18.13 11.86 -6.26
CA PRO A 395 -18.62 13.18 -5.85
C PRO A 395 -17.59 13.99 -5.06
N TYR A 396 -16.62 13.32 -4.43
CA TYR A 396 -15.45 13.92 -3.79
C TYR A 396 -14.20 13.26 -4.37
N THR A 397 -13.19 14.06 -4.70
CA THR A 397 -11.86 13.58 -5.11
C THR A 397 -10.84 14.11 -4.09
N PRO A 398 -10.15 13.21 -3.35
CA PRO A 398 -9.07 13.60 -2.45
C PRO A 398 -7.96 14.41 -3.14
N SER A 399 -7.21 15.19 -2.36
CA SER A 399 -6.17 16.11 -2.86
C SER A 399 -5.01 15.43 -3.59
#